data_AF-A0A969E395-F1
#
_entry.id   AF-A0A969E395-F1
#
_cell.length_a   1.000
_cell.length_b   1.000
_cell.length_c   1.000
_cell.angle_alpha   90.00
_cell.angle_beta   90.00
_cell.angle_gamma   90.00
#
_symmetry.space_group_name_H-M   'P 1'
#
loop_
_entity.id
_entity.type
_entity.pdbx_description
1 polymer ?
#
loop_
_entity_poly.entity_id
_entity_poly.type
_entity_poly.pdbx_seq_one_letter_code
_entity_poly.pdbx_strand_id
1 'polypeptide(L)'
;MFLISSLDNAPDIQEAYALRFRIETMFKDLKSRGFSIDKNRLDSVFSLTNLLIVIALAFCIMLNFGFNNEDNPLKIRVQRIDKKINSIFTFARLLFQYCKNENIDIELIDHILFVQNIVEIQI
;
A
#
# COMPACT_ATOMS: atom_id res chain seq x y z
N MET A 1 -20.29 20.53 5.48
CA MET A 1 -18.83 20.55 5.29
C MET A 1 -18.52 21.65 4.29
N PHE A 2 -17.55 22.52 4.56
CA PHE A 2 -17.11 23.55 3.62
C PHE A 2 -15.72 23.18 3.10
N LEU A 3 -15.52 23.25 1.79
CA LEU A 3 -14.25 22.95 1.12
C LEU A 3 -13.70 24.23 0.49
N ILE A 4 -12.43 24.51 0.75
CA ILE A 4 -11.68 25.60 0.11
C ILE A 4 -10.74 24.95 -0.89
N SER A 5 -10.81 25.37 -2.15
CA SER A 5 -10.04 24.76 -3.23
C SER A 5 -9.65 25.82 -4.26
N SER A 6 -8.55 25.57 -4.96
CA SER A 6 -8.14 26.31 -6.16
C SER A 6 -8.72 25.72 -7.45
N LEU A 7 -9.48 24.61 -7.37
CA LEU A 7 -10.19 24.04 -8.51
C LEU A 7 -11.50 24.79 -8.74
N ASP A 8 -11.88 24.99 -9.99
CA ASP A 8 -13.04 25.81 -10.36
C ASP A 8 -14.37 25.03 -10.37
N ASN A 9 -14.31 23.70 -10.47
CA ASN A 9 -15.48 22.84 -10.63
C ASN A 9 -15.83 22.11 -9.32
N ALA A 10 -17.06 22.29 -8.84
CA ALA A 10 -17.51 21.71 -7.56
C ALA A 10 -17.48 20.17 -7.52
N PRO A 11 -17.98 19.43 -8.53
CA PRO A 11 -17.76 17.98 -8.65
C PRO A 11 -16.29 17.55 -8.50
N ASP A 12 -15.37 18.21 -9.21
CA ASP A 12 -13.95 17.86 -9.18
C ASP A 12 -13.35 18.08 -7.78
N ILE A 13 -13.75 19.16 -7.10
CA ILE A 13 -13.36 19.44 -5.70
C ILE A 13 -13.84 18.31 -4.78
N GLN A 14 -15.09 17.85 -4.95
CA GLN A 14 -15.65 16.79 -4.13
C GLN A 14 -14.95 15.45 -4.36
N GLU A 15 -14.69 15.11 -5.61
CA GLU A 15 -13.98 13.88 -5.97
C GLU A 15 -12.53 13.89 -5.45
N ALA A 16 -11.80 15.00 -5.66
CA ALA A 16 -10.46 15.17 -5.13
C ALA A 16 -10.44 15.06 -3.60
N TYR A 17 -11.42 15.65 -2.91
CA TYR A 17 -11.51 15.55 -1.45
C TYR A 17 -11.86 14.13 -0.99
N ALA A 18 -12.66 13.37 -1.75
CA ALA A 18 -12.98 11.99 -1.41
C ALA A 18 -11.73 11.08 -1.40
N LEU A 19 -10.70 11.41 -2.19
CA LEU A 19 -9.41 10.71 -2.17
C LEU A 19 -8.68 10.83 -0.82
N ARG A 20 -9.02 11.81 0.03
CA ARG A 20 -8.43 11.99 1.37
C ARG A 20 -8.54 10.71 2.23
N PHE A 21 -9.62 9.95 2.11
CA PHE A 21 -9.81 8.70 2.87
C PHE A 21 -8.78 7.61 2.50
N ARG A 22 -8.12 7.72 1.34
CA ARG A 22 -7.02 6.82 0.97
C ARG A 22 -5.82 6.98 1.89
N ILE A 23 -5.52 8.21 2.35
CA ILE A 23 -4.42 8.49 3.29
C ILE A 23 -4.70 7.82 4.66
N GLU A 24 -5.94 7.88 5.15
CA GLU A 24 -6.31 7.21 6.40
C GLU A 24 -6.18 5.68 6.29
N THR A 25 -6.54 5.13 5.13
CA THR A 25 -6.37 3.70 4.83
C THR A 25 -4.89 3.32 4.80
N MET A 26 -4.05 4.14 4.14
CA MET A 26 -2.59 3.98 4.13
C MET A 26 -2.02 3.99 5.55
N PHE A 27 -2.34 5.00 6.37
CA PHE A 27 -1.84 5.06 7.75
C PHE A 27 -2.26 3.85 8.59
N LYS A 28 -3.49 3.36 8.39
CA LYS A 28 -3.96 2.14 9.05
C LYS A 28 -3.17 0.90 8.63
N ASP A 29 -2.87 0.80 7.34
CA ASP A 29 -2.11 -0.31 6.77
C ASP A 29 -0.64 -0.29 7.24
N LEU A 30 -0.02 0.88 7.30
CA LEU A 30 1.34 1.09 7.84
C LEU A 30 1.42 0.82 9.35
N LYS A 31 0.45 1.30 10.12
CA LYS A 31 0.47 1.24 11.58
C LYS A 31 0.21 -0.17 12.11
N SER A 32 -0.93 -0.78 11.77
CA SER A 32 -1.42 -1.97 12.50
C SER A 32 -1.62 -3.24 11.68
N ARG A 33 -1.68 -3.16 10.35
CA ARG A 33 -1.98 -4.32 9.47
C ARG A 33 -0.78 -4.88 8.72
N GLY A 34 0.27 -4.08 8.53
CA GLY A 34 1.48 -4.46 7.80
C GLY A 34 2.71 -4.42 8.68
N PHE A 35 3.19 -3.21 9.00
CA PHE A 35 4.55 -3.02 9.51
C PHE A 35 4.65 -2.82 11.03
N SER A 36 3.51 -2.75 11.75
CA SER A 36 3.46 -2.66 13.22
C SER A 36 4.35 -1.54 13.80
N ILE A 37 4.40 -0.39 13.12
CA ILE A 37 5.27 0.74 13.49
C ILE A 37 5.01 1.19 14.93
N ASP A 38 3.76 1.14 15.37
CA ASP A 38 3.34 1.51 16.72
C ASP A 38 3.85 0.59 17.83
N LYS A 39 4.34 -0.60 17.48
CA LYS A 39 4.93 -1.57 18.42
C LYS A 39 6.46 -1.53 18.43
N ASN A 40 7.09 -0.83 17.49
CA ASN A 40 8.54 -0.69 17.43
C ASN A 40 9.01 0.35 18.46
N ARG A 41 9.68 -0.11 19.52
CA ARG A 41 10.37 0.74 20.50
C ARG A 41 11.71 1.19 19.93
N LEU A 42 11.66 2.14 19.01
CA LEU A 42 12.87 2.78 18.49
C LEU A 42 13.23 3.98 19.36
N ASP A 43 14.39 3.92 19.99
CA ASP A 43 14.86 4.96 20.91
C ASP A 43 15.59 6.11 20.20
N SER A 44 15.90 5.97 18.91
CA SER A 44 16.61 6.99 18.13
C SER A 44 15.77 7.51 16.95
N VAL A 45 15.77 8.84 16.77
CA VAL A 45 15.07 9.51 15.66
C VAL A 45 15.61 9.06 14.31
N PHE A 46 16.92 8.86 14.19
CA PHE A 46 17.54 8.41 12.94
C PHE A 46 17.08 7.01 12.53
N SER A 47 17.00 6.08 13.50
CA SER A 47 16.48 4.73 13.25
C SER A 47 15.01 4.76 12.84
N LEU A 48 14.21 5.65 13.44
CA LEU A 48 12.80 5.82 13.06
C LEU A 48 12.67 6.34 11.63
N THR A 49 13.44 7.36 11.25
CA THR A 49 13.42 7.90 9.88
C THR A 49 13.80 6.84 8.85
N ASN A 50 14.87 6.09 9.08
CA ASN A 50 15.27 5.01 8.17
C ASN A 50 14.22 3.91 8.09
N LEU A 51 13.62 3.53 9.23
CA LEU A 51 12.54 2.55 9.24
C LEU A 51 11.34 3.05 8.41
N LEU A 52 10.95 4.32 8.56
CA LEU A 52 9.85 4.91 7.79
C LEU A 52 10.12 4.91 6.29
N ILE A 53 11.35 5.21 5.87
CA ILE A 53 11.74 5.17 4.45
C ILE A 53 11.64 3.74 3.91
N VAL A 54 12.22 2.77 4.61
CA VAL A 54 12.18 1.35 4.20
C VAL A 54 10.74 0.84 4.11
N ILE A 55 9.91 1.19 5.09
CA ILE A 55 8.49 0.82 5.11
C ILE A 55 7.73 1.48 3.96
N ALA A 56 7.99 2.76 3.68
CA ALA A 56 7.35 3.46 2.56
C ALA A 56 7.67 2.79 1.22
N LEU A 57 8.93 2.42 1.00
CA LEU A 57 9.35 1.69 -0.20
C LEU A 57 8.69 0.30 -0.27
N ALA A 58 8.71 -0.46 0.81
CA ALA A 58 8.05 -1.76 0.86
C ALA A 58 6.53 -1.65 0.61
N PHE A 59 5.90 -0.60 1.12
CA PHE A 59 4.49 -0.31 0.85
C PHE A 59 4.23 -0.03 -0.64
N CYS A 60 5.06 0.77 -1.30
CA CYS A 60 4.98 1.02 -2.74
C CYS A 60 5.13 -0.26 -3.57
N ILE A 61 6.10 -1.12 -3.23
CA ILE A 61 6.29 -2.43 -3.89
C ILE A 61 5.02 -3.28 -3.75
N MET A 62 4.47 -3.37 -2.53
CA MET A 62 3.26 -4.15 -2.27
C MET A 62 2.02 -3.58 -2.96
N LEU A 63 1.90 -2.26 -3.10
CA LEU A 63 0.83 -1.65 -3.89
C LEU A 63 0.93 -2.04 -5.36
N ASN A 64 2.12 -1.90 -5.95
CA ASN A 64 2.36 -2.28 -7.35
C ASN A 64 2.08 -3.77 -7.58
N PHE A 65 2.56 -4.64 -6.68
CA PHE A 65 2.27 -6.07 -6.70
C PHE A 65 0.76 -6.34 -6.66
N GLY A 66 0.03 -5.64 -5.78
CA GLY A 66 -1.42 -5.75 -5.65
C GLY A 66 -2.17 -5.36 -6.91
N PHE A 67 -1.86 -4.20 -7.50
CA PHE A 67 -2.52 -3.73 -8.72
C PHE A 67 -2.27 -4.65 -9.90
N ASN A 68 -1.04 -5.13 -10.08
CA ASN A 68 -0.70 -6.04 -11.17
C ASN A 68 -1.33 -7.44 -11.01
N ASN A 69 -1.84 -7.77 -9.83
CA ASN A 69 -2.47 -9.05 -9.53
C ASN A 69 -3.96 -8.91 -9.19
N GLU A 70 -4.59 -7.78 -9.49
CA GLU A 70 -5.99 -7.54 -9.11
C GLU A 70 -6.96 -8.53 -9.77
N ASP A 71 -6.64 -8.97 -11.00
CA ASP A 71 -7.40 -9.96 -11.77
C ASP A 71 -6.85 -11.39 -11.61
N ASN A 72 -5.88 -11.61 -10.73
CA ASN A 72 -5.28 -12.92 -10.54
C ASN A 72 -6.32 -13.91 -9.99
N PRO A 73 -6.50 -15.11 -10.59
CA PRO A 73 -7.48 -16.10 -10.14
C PRO A 73 -7.25 -16.57 -8.69
N LEU A 74 -6.01 -16.46 -8.18
CA LEU A 74 -5.68 -16.78 -6.78
C LEU A 74 -6.31 -15.80 -5.79
N LYS A 75 -6.87 -14.67 -6.24
CA LYS A 75 -7.58 -13.71 -5.38
C LYS A 75 -8.68 -14.35 -4.54
N ILE A 76 -9.36 -15.35 -5.07
CA ILE A 76 -10.42 -16.07 -4.34
C ILE A 76 -9.89 -16.80 -3.10
N ARG A 77 -8.61 -17.19 -3.09
CA ARG A 77 -7.96 -17.90 -1.97
C ARG A 77 -7.63 -16.97 -0.80
N VAL A 78 -7.53 -15.68 -1.06
CA VAL A 78 -7.11 -14.66 -0.08
C VAL A 78 -8.21 -13.63 0.22
N GLN A 79 -9.39 -13.79 -0.38
CA GLN A 79 -10.56 -12.99 -0.09
C GLN A 79 -11.10 -13.32 1.30
N ARG A 80 -11.66 -12.31 1.98
CA ARG A 80 -12.31 -12.50 3.28
C ARG A 80 -13.59 -13.33 3.14
N ILE A 81 -13.88 -14.14 4.16
CA ILE A 81 -15.10 -14.96 4.26
C ILE A 81 -16.36 -14.09 4.23
N ASP A 82 -16.33 -12.92 4.89
CA ASP A 82 -17.43 -11.95 4.90
C ASP A 82 -17.58 -11.17 3.57
N LYS A 83 -16.80 -11.53 2.54
CA LYS A 83 -16.76 -10.90 1.20
C LYS A 83 -16.50 -9.39 1.21
N LYS A 84 -16.10 -8.82 2.34
CA LYS A 84 -15.71 -7.41 2.40
C LYS A 84 -14.43 -7.21 1.59
N ILE A 85 -14.39 -6.15 0.79
CA ILE A 85 -13.23 -5.80 -0.02
C ILE A 85 -12.06 -5.43 0.90
N ASN A 86 -10.94 -6.13 0.74
CA ASN A 86 -9.68 -5.79 1.38
C ASN A 86 -9.10 -4.52 0.75
N SER A 87 -8.34 -3.73 1.52
CA SER A 87 -7.48 -2.72 0.88
C SER A 87 -6.52 -3.44 -0.08
N ILE A 88 -6.12 -2.77 -1.16
CA ILE A 88 -5.21 -3.35 -2.15
C ILE A 88 -3.91 -3.83 -1.49
N PHE A 89 -3.39 -3.09 -0.51
CA PHE A 89 -2.24 -3.52 0.29
C PHE A 89 -2.51 -4.80 1.09
N THR A 90 -3.67 -4.91 1.75
CA THR A 90 -4.04 -6.11 2.50
C THR A 90 -4.18 -7.32 1.56
N PHE A 91 -4.83 -7.13 0.41
CA PHE A 91 -4.94 -8.15 -0.62
C PHE A 91 -3.56 -8.62 -1.09
N ALA A 92 -2.71 -7.67 -1.50
CA ALA A 92 -1.35 -7.92 -1.95
C ALA A 92 -0.54 -8.70 -0.91
N ARG A 93 -0.60 -8.30 0.36
CA ARG A 93 0.09 -8.98 1.46
C ARG A 93 -0.38 -10.42 1.65
N LEU A 94 -1.69 -10.66 1.59
CA LEU A 94 -2.26 -12.00 1.74
C LEU A 94 -1.91 -12.88 0.54
N LEU A 95 -1.99 -12.35 -0.69
CA LEU A 95 -1.61 -13.07 -1.90
C LEU A 95 -0.12 -13.44 -1.87
N PHE A 96 0.74 -12.49 -1.53
CA PHE A 96 2.17 -12.72 -1.39
C PHE A 96 2.46 -13.82 -0.36
N GLN A 97 1.80 -13.77 0.81
CA GLN A 97 1.95 -14.77 1.84
C GLN A 97 1.44 -16.15 1.39
N TYR A 98 0.33 -16.20 0.67
CA TYR A 98 -0.22 -17.43 0.11
C TYR A 98 0.75 -18.07 -0.89
N CYS A 99 1.21 -17.30 -1.89
CA CYS A 99 2.16 -17.79 -2.88
C CYS A 99 3.46 -18.29 -2.23
N LYS A 100 3.98 -17.57 -1.22
CA LYS A 100 5.15 -18.03 -0.44
C LYS A 100 4.90 -19.36 0.27
N ASN A 101 3.73 -19.55 0.88
CA ASN A 101 3.41 -20.78 1.61
C ASN A 101 3.22 -21.98 0.68
N GLU A 102 2.65 -21.75 -0.50
CA GLU A 102 2.42 -22.77 -1.53
C GLU A 102 3.63 -22.96 -2.47
N ASN A 103 4.74 -22.25 -2.22
CA ASN A 103 5.95 -22.27 -3.04
C ASN A 103 5.69 -21.93 -4.52
N ILE A 104 4.75 -21.03 -4.76
CA ILE A 104 4.42 -20.48 -6.08
C ILE A 104 5.41 -19.35 -6.35
N ASP A 105 6.10 -19.41 -7.49
CA ASP A 105 7.03 -18.36 -7.90
C ASP A 105 6.31 -17.04 -8.09
N ILE A 106 6.89 -15.99 -7.50
CA ILE A 106 6.42 -14.61 -7.60
C ILE A 106 7.56 -13.81 -8.23
N GLU A 107 7.31 -13.24 -9.41
CA GLU A 107 8.26 -12.34 -10.06
C GLU A 107 8.30 -10.99 -9.33
N LEU A 108 9.12 -10.90 -8.28
CA LEU A 108 9.30 -9.67 -7.49
C LEU A 108 10.25 -8.66 -8.14
N ILE A 109 11.08 -9.10 -9.08
CA ILE A 109 12.13 -8.29 -9.69
C ILE A 109 11.53 -7.09 -10.41
N ASP A 110 10.48 -7.28 -11.21
CA ASP A 110 9.82 -6.21 -11.95
C ASP A 110 9.18 -5.16 -11.02
N HIS A 111 8.70 -5.59 -9.86
CA HIS A 111 8.14 -4.69 -8.86
C HIS A 111 9.21 -3.85 -8.13
N ILE A 112 10.42 -4.39 -7.98
CA ILE A 112 11.57 -3.67 -7.41
C ILE A 112 12.12 -2.66 -8.43
N LEU A 113 12.26 -3.07 -9.70
CA LEU A 113 12.68 -2.20 -10.80
C LEU A 113 11.73 -1.01 -10.97
N PHE A 114 10.41 -1.21 -10.80
CA PHE A 114 9.44 -0.13 -10.79
C PHE A 114 9.74 0.95 -9.74
N VAL A 115 10.09 0.54 -8.52
CA VAL A 115 10.40 1.49 -7.44
C VAL A 115 11.73 2.20 -7.68
N GLN A 116 12.73 1.53 -8.27
CA GLN A 116 13.98 2.17 -8.68
C GLN A 116 13.73 3.30 -9.69
N ASN A 117 12.88 3.06 -10.69
CA ASN A 117 12.49 4.09 -11.66
C ASN A 117 11.78 5.29 -11.00
N ILE A 118 10.95 5.07 -9.97
CA ILE A 118 10.32 6.19 -9.23
C ILE A 118 11.37 7.04 -8.50
N VAL A 119 12.35 6.39 -7.85
CA VAL A 119 13.39 7.09 -7.08
C VAL A 119 14.31 7.89 -8.02
N GLU A 120 14.65 7.34 -9.19
CA GLU A 120 15.50 8.03 -10.18
C GLU A 120 14.83 9.24 -10.84
N ILE A 121 13.50 9.26 -10.98
CA ILE A 121 12.77 10.40 -11.56
C ILE A 121 12.70 11.61 -10.60
N GLN A 122 12.99 11.41 -9.31
CA GLN A 122 12.90 12.45 -8.28
C GLN A 122 14.24 13.07 -7.86
N ILE A 123 15.36 12.75 -8.53
CA ILE A 123 16.71 13.30 -8.28
C ILE A 123 17.20 14.13 -9.46
#